data_AF-A0A6I7R3Y5-F1
#
_entry.id   AF-A0A6I7R3Y5-F1
#
_cell.length_a   1.000
_cell.length_b   1.000
_cell.length_c   1.000
_cell.angle_alpha   90.00
_cell.angle_beta   90.00
_cell.angle_gamma   90.00
#
_symmetry.space_group_name_H-M   'P 1'
#
loop_
_entity.id
_entity.type
_entity.pdbx_description
1 polymer ?
#
loop_
_entity_poly.entity_id
_entity_poly.type
_entity_poly.pdbx_seq_one_letter_code
_entity_poly.pdbx_strand_id
1 'polypeptide(L)' 'MRIAGIILLVIGIVGSAIFGIQAIQDSETFSILGIDIGVSSANWTPVIISGILLILGLVLMSMAKRPQ' A
#
# COMPACT_ATOMS: atom_id res chain seq x y z
N MET A 1 -10.33 15.59 13.63
CA MET A 1 -10.67 14.52 12.66
C MET A 1 -10.11 14.78 11.27
N ARG A 2 -10.30 15.97 10.67
CA ARG A 2 -9.74 16.31 9.34
C ARG A 2 -8.21 16.16 9.24
N ILE A 3 -7.46 16.71 10.20
CA ILE A 3 -5.99 16.65 10.20
C ILE A 3 -5.50 15.19 10.27
N ALA A 4 -6.07 14.38 11.16
CA ALA A 4 -5.73 12.96 11.27
C ALA A 4 -6.04 12.18 9.98
N GLY A 5 -7.18 12.45 9.33
CA GLY A 5 -7.52 11.86 8.04
C GLY A 5 -6.55 12.25 6.92
N ILE A 6 -6.11 13.52 6.90
CA ILE A 6 -5.11 14.02 5.94
C ILE A 6 -3.77 13.33 6.17
N ILE A 7 -3.31 13.23 7.42
CA ILE A 7 -2.04 12.58 7.77
C ILE A 7 -2.08 11.11 7.33
N LEU A 8 -3.17 10.38 7.64
CA LEU A 8 -3.34 8.99 7.21
C LEU A 8 -3.36 8.84 5.70
N LEU A 9 -4.00 9.76 4.97
CA LEU A 9 -4.01 9.78 3.51
C LEU A 9 -2.61 9.95 2.94
N VAL A 10 -1.84 10.92 3.45
CA VAL A 10 -0.48 11.19 2.99
C VAL A 10 0.43 9.99 3.26
N ILE A 11 0.38 9.43 4.46
CA ILE A 11 1.18 8.24 4.82
C ILE A 11 0.77 7.04 3.97
N GLY A 12 -0.54 6.81 3.79
CA GLY A 12 -1.05 5.71 2.97
C GLY A 12 -0.63 5.81 1.50
N ILE A 13 -0.70 7.00 0.91
CA ILE A 13 -0.25 7.24 -0.47
C ILE A 13 1.27 7.03 -0.60
N VAL A 14 2.06 7.66 0.26
CA VAL A 14 3.52 7.59 0.21
C VAL A 14 4.00 6.15 0.48
N GLY A 15 3.45 5.48 1.49
CA GLY A 15 3.76 4.09 1.81
C GLY A 15 3.40 3.15 0.67
N SER A 16 2.21 3.29 0.07
CA SER A 16 1.79 2.44 -1.05
C SER A 16 2.69 2.64 -2.27
N ALA A 17 3.13 3.87 -2.54
CA ALA A 17 4.05 4.15 -3.64
C ALA A 17 5.44 3.53 -3.39
N ILE A 18 6.04 3.78 -2.23
CA ILE A 18 7.39 3.29 -1.92
C ILE A 18 7.41 1.76 -1.82
N PHE A 19 6.55 1.19 -0.98
CA PHE A 19 6.53 -0.25 -0.76
C PHE A 19 5.98 -1.00 -1.97
N GLY A 20 5.07 -0.40 -2.74
CA GLY A 20 4.58 -0.99 -3.99
C GLY A 20 5.69 -1.12 -5.03
N ILE A 21 6.52 -0.08 -5.20
CA ILE A 21 7.69 -0.14 -6.09
C ILE A 21 8.69 -1.17 -5.58
N GLN A 22 9.00 -1.19 -4.28
CA GLN A 22 9.90 -2.19 -3.69
C GLN A 22 9.39 -3.61 -3.91
N ALA A 23 8.10 -3.87 -3.68
CA ALA A 23 7.52 -5.19 -3.87
C ALA A 23 7.58 -5.67 -5.34
N ILE A 24 7.41 -4.75 -6.29
CA ILE A 24 7.55 -5.07 -7.72
C ILE A 24 9.02 -5.34 -8.08
N GLN A 25 9.96 -4.60 -7.51
CA GLN A 25 11.40 -4.77 -7.76
C GLN A 25 11.96 -6.05 -7.12
N ASP A 26 11.48 -6.41 -5.92
CA ASP A 26 11.90 -7.61 -5.18
C ASP A 26 11.22 -8.89 -5.68
N SER A 27 10.40 -8.81 -6.74
CA SER A 27 9.81 -9.97 -7.39
C SER A 27 10.85 -10.67 -8.26
N GLU A 28 11.77 -11.41 -7.62
CA GLU A 28 12.73 -12.26 -8.32
C GLU A 28 12.01 -13.46 -8.98
N THR A 29 12.11 -13.57 -10.30
CA THR A 29 11.65 -14.76 -11.04
C THR A 29 12.80 -15.74 -11.18
N PHE A 30 12.67 -16.92 -10.58
CA PHE A 30 13.65 -17.99 -10.77
C PHE A 30 13.18 -18.93 -11.89
N SER A 31 14.03 -19.15 -12.90
CA SER A 31 13.76 -20.12 -13.97
C SER A 31 14.46 -21.44 -13.65
N ILE A 32 13.70 -22.50 -13.38
CA ILE A 32 14.22 -23.84 -13.13
C ILE A 32 13.73 -24.74 -14.26
N LEU A 33 14.66 -25.35 -15.00
CA LEU A 33 14.36 -26.22 -16.16
C LEU A 33 13.52 -25.55 -17.26
N GLY A 34 13.58 -24.22 -17.40
CA GLY A 34 12.77 -23.46 -18.36
C GLY A 34 11.33 -23.20 -17.92
N ILE A 35 11.00 -23.53 -16.66
CA ILE A 35 9.76 -23.12 -16.02
C ILE A 35 10.07 -21.91 -15.15
N ASP A 36 9.45 -20.78 -15.46
CA ASP A 36 9.55 -19.56 -14.66
C ASP A 36 8.66 -19.70 -13.42
N ILE A 37 9.27 -20.01 -12.29
CA ILE A 37 8.60 -20.07 -11.00
C ILE A 37 8.82 -18.71 -10.34
N GLY A 38 7.82 -17.85 -10.46
CA GLY A 38 7.73 -16.62 -9.69
C GLY A 38 7.42 -16.95 -8.23
N VAL A 39 8.44 -17.24 -7.44
CA VAL A 39 8.32 -17.13 -5.98
C VAL A 39 8.40 -15.65 -5.67
N SER A 40 7.28 -15.07 -5.22
CA SER A 40 7.26 -13.70 -4.74
C SER A 40 8.12 -13.61 -3.47
N SER A 41 9.43 -13.40 -3.62
CA SER A 41 10.34 -13.03 -2.52
C SER A 41 9.97 -11.68 -1.91
N ALA A 42 9.20 -10.86 -2.64
CA ALA A 42 8.71 -9.58 -2.19
C ALA A 42 7.81 -9.69 -0.95
N ASN A 43 8.16 -8.92 0.09
CA ASN A 43 7.32 -8.77 1.27
C ASN A 43 6.17 -7.79 0.97
N TRP A 44 4.97 -8.32 0.74
CA TRP A 44 3.77 -7.52 0.44
C TRP A 44 3.10 -6.90 1.67
N THR A 45 3.47 -7.32 2.89
CA THR A 45 2.84 -6.83 4.13
C THR A 45 2.87 -5.30 4.24
N PRO A 46 3.98 -4.58 3.97
CA PRO A 46 4.01 -3.12 4.03
C PRO A 46 3.10 -2.45 3.01
N VAL A 47 2.91 -3.04 1.83
CA VAL A 47 2.01 -2.56 0.78
C VAL A 47 0.56 -2.64 1.25
N ILE A 48 0.16 -3.81 1.80
CA ILE A 48 -1.18 -4.05 2.29
C ILE A 48 -1.53 -3.10 3.44
N ILE A 49 -0.61 -2.93 4.40
CA ILE A 49 -0.80 -2.00 5.52
C ILE A 49 -0.97 -0.57 5.01
N SER A 50 -0.15 -0.15 4.05
CA SER A 50 -0.24 1.20 3.48
C SER A 50 -1.57 1.43 2.75
N GLY A 51 -2.07 0.42 2.04
CA GLY A 51 -3.39 0.45 1.40
C GLY A 51 -4.53 0.57 2.42
N ILE A 52 -4.46 -0.15 3.55
CA ILE A 52 -5.45 -0.04 4.63
C ILE A 52 -5.43 1.37 5.24
N LEU A 53 -4.24 1.92 5.53
CA LEU A 53 -4.11 3.28 6.07
C LEU A 53 -4.67 4.34 5.12
N LEU A 54 -4.48 4.15 3.81
CA LEU A 54 -5.05 5.01 2.77
C LEU A 54 -6.59 4.98 2.82
N ILE A 55 -7.18 3.77 2.87
CA ILE A 55 -8.64 3.58 2.98
C ILE A 55 -9.18 4.23 4.26
N LEU A 56 -8.53 4.02 5.41
CA LEU A 56 -8.94 4.62 6.68
C LEU A 56 -8.85 6.15 6.64
N GLY A 57 -7.80 6.70 6.02
CA GLY A 57 -7.66 8.15 5.79
C GLY A 57 -8.81 8.71 4.96
N LEU A 58 -9.18 8.04 3.86
CA LEU A 58 -10.32 8.41 3.01
C LEU A 58 -11.65 8.37 3.77
N VAL A 59 -11.90 7.29 4.53
CA VAL A 59 -13.13 7.12 5.32
C VAL A 59 -13.26 8.24 6.36
N LEU A 60 -12.20 8.51 7.12
CA LEU A 60 -12.18 9.57 8.12
C LEU A 60 -12.39 10.95 7.50
N MET A 61 -11.80 11.21 6.32
CA MET A 61 -11.97 12.47 5.61
C MET A 61 -13.40 12.65 5.09
N SER A 62 -14.02 11.57 4.60
CA SER A 62 -15.42 11.56 4.15
C SER A 62 -16.39 11.80 5.31
N MET A 63 -16.17 11.16 6.46
CA MET A 63 -16.95 11.38 7.68
C MET A 63 -16.82 12.83 8.19
N ALA A 64 -15.61 13.40 8.12
CA ALA A 64 -15.37 14.78 8.54
C ALA A 64 -15.92 15.85 7.58
N LYS A 65 -16.40 15.45 6.39
CA LYS A 65 -17.01 16.37 5.41
C LYS A 65 -18.53 16.44 5.52
N ARG A 66 -19.20 15.58 6.30
CA ARG A 66 -20.66 15.66 6.50
C ARG A 66 -21.02 17.00 7.16
N PRO A 67 -21.67 17.95 6.44
CA PRO A 67 -22.37 19.02 7.11
C PRO A 67 -23.64 18.39 7.69
N GLN A 68 -23.80 18.48 9.00
CA GLN A 68 -25.12 18.29 9.61
C GLN A 68 -25.96 19.52 9.29
#